data_AF-A0A428KCS7-F1
#
_entry.id   AF-A0A428KCS7-F1
#
_cell.length_a   1.000
_cell.length_b   1.000
_cell.length_c   1.000
_cell.angle_alpha   90.00
_cell.angle_beta   90.00
_cell.angle_gamma   90.00
#
_symmetry.space_group_name_H-M   'P 1'
#
loop_
_entity.id
_entity.type
_entity.pdbx_description
1 polymer ?
#
loop_
_entity_poly.entity_id
_entity_poly.type
_entity_poly.pdbx_seq_one_letter_code
_entity_poly.pdbx_strand_id
1 'polypeptide(L)'
;MATALHHQLETYVTRTNFPAEGWDARGLRPSDADVQEEMQGAVTGFVRHLQAALSTAKPGSPELTAAAQSYLEEWDTDDFDTEERDFLYDVAGNIMREVGVNPEDIQL
;
A
#
# COMPACT_ATOMS: atom_id res chain seq x y z
N MET A 1 16.46 4.98 13.99
CA MET A 1 15.50 3.91 13.63
C MET A 1 14.47 4.38 12.60
N ALA A 2 13.86 5.56 12.76
CA ALA A 2 12.91 6.12 11.78
C ALA A 2 13.44 6.14 10.32
N THR A 3 14.72 6.43 10.12
CA THR A 3 15.34 6.54 8.79
C THR A 3 15.38 5.23 7.99
N ALA A 4 15.51 4.08 8.66
CA ALA A 4 15.54 2.78 7.99
C ALA A 4 14.15 2.39 7.48
N LEU A 5 13.12 2.57 8.32
CA LEU A 5 11.73 2.30 7.95
C LEU A 5 11.24 3.25 6.85
N HIS A 6 11.60 4.54 6.91
CA HIS A 6 11.28 5.48 5.83
C HIS A 6 11.93 5.07 4.51
N HIS A 7 13.18 4.59 4.54
CA HIS A 7 13.85 4.08 3.35
C HIS A 7 13.21 2.79 2.82
N GLN A 8 12.77 1.88 3.70
CA GLN A 8 12.02 0.68 3.30
C GLN A 8 10.72 1.05 2.59
N LEU A 9 9.94 1.97 3.17
CA LEU A 9 8.74 2.51 2.55
C LEU A 9 9.02 3.19 1.20
N GLU A 10 10.13 3.92 1.09
CA GLU A 10 10.53 4.57 -0.17
C GLU A 10 10.75 3.57 -1.31
N THR A 11 11.08 2.31 -1.00
CA THR A 11 11.22 1.28 -2.03
C THR A 11 9.91 1.01 -2.75
N TYR A 12 8.75 1.12 -2.09
CA TYR A 12 7.44 0.96 -2.71
C TYR A 12 7.11 2.09 -3.68
N VAL A 13 7.71 3.27 -3.52
CA VAL A 13 7.52 4.39 -4.45
C VAL A 13 8.31 4.19 -5.74
N THR A 14 9.49 3.56 -5.66
CA THR A 14 10.45 3.50 -6.77
C THR A 14 10.51 2.13 -7.47
N ARG A 15 10.05 1.07 -6.82
CA ARG A 15 10.01 -0.28 -7.40
C ARG A 15 8.75 -0.49 -8.26
N THR A 16 8.79 -1.49 -9.13
CA THR A 16 7.61 -2.01 -9.81
C THR A 16 6.79 -2.86 -8.83
N ASN A 17 5.65 -2.35 -8.33
CA ASN A 17 4.80 -3.10 -7.40
C ASN A 17 3.91 -4.16 -8.07
N PHE A 18 3.67 -4.01 -9.37
CA PHE A 18 2.76 -4.88 -10.14
C PHE A 18 3.50 -5.59 -11.29
N PRO A 19 4.62 -6.29 -11.04
CA PRO A 19 5.36 -6.96 -12.10
C PRO A 19 4.52 -8.09 -12.71
N ALA A 20 4.78 -8.44 -13.98
CA ALA A 20 4.05 -9.51 -14.68
C ALA A 20 4.03 -10.83 -13.88
N GLU A 21 5.15 -11.19 -13.24
CA GLU A 21 5.26 -12.37 -12.38
C GLU A 21 4.26 -12.36 -11.20
N GLY A 22 3.92 -11.17 -10.69
CA GLY A 22 2.92 -11.00 -9.63
C GLY A 22 1.50 -11.26 -10.11
N TRP A 23 1.17 -10.87 -11.34
CA TRP A 23 -0.10 -11.18 -11.98
C TRP A 23 -0.20 -12.67 -12.32
N ASP A 24 0.86 -13.25 -12.88
CA ASP A 24 0.94 -14.67 -13.22
C ASP A 24 0.75 -15.57 -11.99
N ALA A 25 1.33 -15.19 -10.84
CA ALA A 25 1.16 -15.92 -9.58
C ALA A 25 -0.29 -15.93 -9.08
N ARG A 26 -1.11 -14.96 -9.51
CA ARG A 26 -2.55 -14.87 -9.25
C ARG A 26 -3.38 -15.58 -10.32
N GLY A 27 -2.75 -16.09 -11.39
CA GLY A 27 -3.43 -16.66 -12.54
C GLY A 27 -4.10 -15.61 -13.45
N LEU A 28 -3.66 -14.36 -13.34
CA LEU A 28 -4.25 -13.20 -14.00
C LEU A 28 -3.32 -12.68 -15.09
N ARG A 29 -3.88 -11.89 -16.01
CA ARG A 29 -3.07 -11.14 -16.97
C ARG A 29 -2.75 -9.77 -16.39
N PRO A 30 -1.55 -9.23 -16.62
CA PRO A 30 -1.26 -7.85 -16.24
C PRO A 30 -2.24 -6.89 -16.90
N SER A 31 -2.73 -5.92 -16.14
CA SER A 31 -3.50 -4.79 -16.66
C SER A 31 -2.66 -3.95 -17.63
N ASP A 32 -3.32 -3.04 -18.34
CA ASP A 32 -2.62 -2.10 -19.22
C ASP A 32 -1.67 -1.19 -18.42
N ALA A 33 -0.65 -0.66 -19.12
CA ALA A 33 0.45 0.05 -18.48
C ALA A 33 0.01 1.36 -17.79
N ASP A 34 -1.02 2.02 -18.34
CA ASP A 34 -1.66 3.20 -17.76
C ASP A 34 -2.37 2.87 -16.45
N VAL A 35 -3.15 1.79 -16.42
CA VAL A 35 -3.82 1.33 -15.18
C VAL A 35 -2.78 0.96 -14.13
N GLN A 36 -1.71 0.25 -14.50
CA GLN A 36 -0.62 -0.06 -13.56
C GLN A 36 0.10 1.20 -13.04
N GLU A 37 0.20 2.26 -13.84
CA GLU A 37 0.75 3.56 -13.40
C GLU A 37 -0.18 4.24 -12.39
N GLU A 38 -1.49 4.19 -12.60
CA GLU A 38 -2.50 4.70 -11.65
C GLU A 38 -2.47 3.91 -10.33
N MET A 39 -2.40 2.57 -10.40
CA MET A 39 -2.22 1.71 -9.22
C MET A 39 -0.91 2.05 -8.49
N GLN A 40 0.18 2.32 -9.21
CA GLN A 40 1.45 2.75 -8.61
C GLN A 40 1.33 4.12 -7.92
N GLY A 41 0.54 5.03 -8.49
CA GLY A 41 0.17 6.30 -7.87
C GLY A 41 -0.59 6.11 -6.56
N ALA A 42 -1.57 5.21 -6.56
CA ALA A 42 -2.36 4.85 -5.37
C ALA A 42 -1.47 4.30 -4.24
N VAL A 43 -0.56 3.36 -4.55
CA VAL A 43 0.43 2.84 -3.59
C VAL A 43 1.33 3.96 -3.06
N THR A 44 1.79 4.86 -3.94
CA THR A 44 2.62 5.99 -3.55
C THR A 44 1.89 6.91 -2.58
N GLY A 45 0.62 7.23 -2.84
CA GLY A 45 -0.22 8.01 -1.95
C GLY A 45 -0.30 7.42 -0.55
N PHE A 46 -0.57 6.11 -0.46
CA PHE A 46 -0.64 5.41 0.81
C PHE A 46 0.69 5.43 1.57
N VAL A 47 1.81 5.18 0.87
CA VAL A 47 3.16 5.22 1.45
C VAL A 47 3.46 6.61 2.02
N ARG A 48 3.16 7.67 1.28
CA ARG A 48 3.41 9.06 1.73
C ARG A 48 2.58 9.40 2.96
N HIS A 49 1.33 8.94 3.02
CA HIS A 49 0.47 9.11 4.19
C HIS A 49 1.07 8.42 5.43
N LEU A 50 1.51 7.16 5.31
CA LEU A 50 2.14 6.45 6.42
C LEU A 50 3.47 7.06 6.85
N GLN A 51 4.31 7.53 5.91
CA GLN A 51 5.54 8.26 6.24
C GLN A 51 5.23 9.55 7.02
N ALA A 52 4.18 10.28 6.64
CA ALA A 52 3.74 11.46 7.37
C ALA A 52 3.28 11.10 8.79
N ALA A 53 2.47 10.04 8.96
CA ALA A 53 2.05 9.55 10.27
C ALA A 53 3.25 9.10 11.14
N LEU A 54 4.23 8.41 10.56
CA LEU A 54 5.45 7.97 11.24
C LEU A 54 6.38 9.11 11.69
N SER A 55 6.14 10.35 11.26
CA SER A 55 6.87 11.52 11.76
C SER A 55 6.51 11.86 13.21
N THR A 56 5.33 11.43 13.67
CA THR A 56 4.81 11.70 15.03
C THR A 56 4.42 10.43 15.78
N ALA A 57 4.03 9.37 15.08
CA ALA A 57 3.67 8.07 15.64
C ALA A 57 4.86 7.10 15.68
N LYS A 58 4.74 6.04 16.48
CA LYS A 58 5.72 4.94 16.50
C LYS A 58 5.24 3.80 15.60
N PRO A 59 6.16 3.01 15.00
CA PRO A 59 5.79 1.80 14.29
C PRO A 59 4.93 0.87 15.18
N GLY A 60 3.87 0.32 14.59
CA GLY A 60 2.88 -0.53 15.26
C GLY A 60 2.07 0.14 16.38
N SER A 61 2.07 1.47 16.46
CA SER A 61 1.24 2.16 17.44
C SER A 61 -0.24 2.20 17.00
N PRO A 62 -1.19 2.34 17.94
CA PRO A 62 -2.60 2.50 17.61
C PRO A 62 -2.85 3.72 16.73
N GLU A 63 -2.09 4.80 16.89
CA GLU A 63 -2.19 6.00 16.05
C GLU A 63 -1.82 5.73 14.60
N LEU A 64 -0.80 4.90 14.37
CA LEU A 64 -0.41 4.51 13.01
C LEU A 64 -1.44 3.57 12.38
N THR A 65 -2.03 2.68 13.18
CA THR A 65 -3.13 1.81 12.74
C THR A 65 -4.35 2.63 12.35
N ALA A 66 -4.72 3.62 13.17
CA ALA A 66 -5.81 4.55 12.88
C ALA A 66 -5.53 5.41 11.63
N ALA A 67 -4.27 5.82 11.42
CA ALA A 67 -3.88 6.55 10.21
C ALA A 67 -4.00 5.66 8.96
N ALA A 68 -3.60 4.39 9.03
CA ALA A 68 -3.78 3.43 7.94
C ALA A 68 -5.28 3.20 7.65
N GLN A 69 -6.08 2.94 8.67
CA GLN A 69 -7.53 2.78 8.59
C GLN A 69 -8.19 3.97 7.87
N SER A 70 -7.94 5.19 8.34
CA SER A 70 -8.54 6.41 7.78
C SER A 70 -8.18 6.62 6.31
N TYR A 71 -6.96 6.27 5.89
CA TYR A 71 -6.60 6.37 4.47
C TYR A 71 -7.34 5.34 3.64
N LEU A 72 -7.43 4.10 4.11
CA LEU A 72 -8.07 3.01 3.37
C LEU A 72 -9.59 3.18 3.25
N GLU A 73 -10.25 3.79 4.25
CA GLU A 73 -11.67 4.17 4.20
C GLU A 73 -11.97 5.21 3.12
N GLU A 74 -11.03 6.12 2.86
CA GLU A 74 -11.13 7.18 1.85
C GLU A 74 -10.39 6.82 0.55
N TRP A 75 -9.89 5.58 0.45
CA TRP A 75 -9.06 5.19 -0.67
C TRP A 75 -9.91 5.00 -1.92
N ASP A 76 -9.89 6.01 -2.78
CA ASP A 76 -10.58 5.99 -4.05
C ASP A 76 -9.97 4.93 -4.97
N THR A 77 -10.65 3.80 -5.06
CA THR A 77 -10.26 2.63 -5.87
C THR A 77 -11.39 2.19 -6.79
N ASP A 78 -12.44 3.00 -6.94
CA ASP A 78 -13.65 2.65 -7.69
C ASP A 78 -13.39 2.50 -9.20
N ASP A 79 -12.34 3.16 -9.72
CA ASP A 79 -11.92 3.06 -11.12
C ASP A 79 -11.17 1.76 -11.43
N PHE A 80 -10.71 1.03 -10.40
CA PHE A 80 -10.02 -0.25 -10.55
C PHE A 80 -11.01 -1.42 -10.54
N ASP A 81 -10.73 -2.42 -11.36
CA ASP A 81 -11.53 -3.64 -11.35
C ASP A 81 -11.31 -4.48 -10.07
N THR A 82 -11.95 -5.64 -9.99
CA THR A 82 -11.83 -6.48 -8.79
C THR A 82 -10.42 -7.06 -8.61
N GLU A 83 -9.78 -7.46 -9.71
CA GLU A 83 -8.46 -8.08 -9.71
C GLU A 83 -7.37 -7.06 -9.36
N GLU A 84 -7.50 -5.85 -9.90
CA GLU A 84 -6.63 -4.71 -9.62
C GLU A 84 -6.72 -4.26 -8.17
N ARG A 85 -7.95 -4.12 -7.64
CA ARG A 85 -8.16 -3.77 -6.23
C ARG A 85 -7.59 -4.81 -5.29
N ASP A 86 -7.82 -6.09 -5.55
CA ASP A 86 -7.29 -7.16 -4.72
C ASP A 86 -5.75 -7.11 -4.68
N PHE A 87 -5.09 -6.86 -5.82
CA PHE A 87 -3.64 -6.69 -5.85
C PHE A 87 -3.19 -5.41 -5.13
N LEU A 88 -3.92 -4.29 -5.27
CA LEU A 88 -3.65 -3.07 -4.51
C LEU A 88 -3.71 -3.30 -2.99
N TYR A 89 -4.75 -3.98 -2.51
CA TYR A 89 -4.91 -4.29 -1.09
C TYR A 89 -3.86 -5.29 -0.59
N ASP A 90 -3.41 -6.24 -1.40
CA ASP A 90 -2.27 -7.10 -1.07
C ASP A 90 -0.98 -6.30 -0.85
N VAL A 91 -0.70 -5.34 -1.75
CA VAL A 91 0.47 -4.46 -1.63
C VAL A 91 0.35 -3.57 -0.40
N ALA A 92 -0.82 -2.95 -0.17
CA ALA A 92 -1.08 -2.16 1.03
C ALA A 92 -0.92 -2.99 2.31
N GLY A 93 -1.40 -4.23 2.32
CA GLY A 93 -1.23 -5.17 3.42
C GLY A 93 0.23 -5.45 3.76
N ASN A 94 1.08 -5.59 2.74
CA ASN A 94 2.53 -5.75 2.95
C ASN A 94 3.18 -4.50 3.53
N ILE A 95 2.81 -3.31 3.03
CA ILE A 95 3.28 -2.02 3.55
C ILE A 95 2.89 -1.86 5.03
N MET A 96 1.64 -2.18 5.37
CA MET A 96 1.15 -2.12 6.76
C MET A 96 1.97 -3.01 7.69
N ARG A 97 2.25 -4.26 7.29
CA ARG A 97 3.08 -5.18 8.08
C ARG A 97 4.49 -4.64 8.30
N GLU A 98 5.09 -4.00 7.30
CA GLU A 98 6.43 -3.40 7.44
C GLU A 98 6.46 -2.27 8.48
N VAL A 99 5.39 -1.48 8.59
CA VAL A 99 5.28 -0.42 9.59
C VAL A 99 4.73 -0.91 10.94
N GLY A 100 4.52 -2.21 11.09
CA GLY A 100 4.05 -2.85 12.31
C GLY A 100 2.53 -2.79 12.52
N VAL A 101 1.76 -2.41 11.49
CA VAL A 101 0.29 -2.47 11.49
C VAL A 101 -0.14 -3.85 11.02
N ASN A 102 -1.02 -4.52 11.77
CA ASN A 102 -1.60 -5.78 11.32
C ASN A 102 -2.77 -5.48 10.37
N PRO A 103 -2.76 -5.95 9.10
CA PRO A 103 -3.87 -5.72 8.18
C PRO A 103 -5.22 -6.25 8.68
N GLU A 104 -5.23 -7.24 9.57
CA GLU A 104 -6.46 -7.79 10.18
C GLU A 104 -7.11 -6.83 11.18
N ASP A 105 -6.38 -5.81 11.66
CA ASP A 105 -6.91 -4.77 12.53
C ASP A 105 -7.66 -3.68 11.73
N ILE A 106 -7.58 -3.71 10.40
CA ILE A 106 -8.26 -2.77 9.49
C ILE A 106 -9.67 -3.27 9.19
N GLN A 107 -10.64 -2.36 9.26
CA GLN A 107 -12.06 -2.62 8.97
C GLN A 107 -12.45 -1.91 7.69
N LEU A 108 -12.42 -2.62 6.55
CA LEU A 108 -12.86 -2.11 5.24
C LEU A 108 -14.37 -2.32 5.03
#